data_AF-A0A341ENS4-F1
#
_entry.id   AF-A0A341ENS4-F1
#
_cell.length_a   1.000
_cell.length_b   1.000
_cell.length_c   1.000
_cell.angle_alpha   90.00
_cell.angle_beta   90.00
_cell.angle_gamma   90.00
#
_symmetry.space_group_name_H-M   'P 1'
#
loop_
_entity.id
_entity.type
_entity.pdbx_description
1 polymer ?
#
loop_
_entity_poly.entity_id
_entity_poly.type
_entity_poly.pdbx_seq_one_letter_code
_entity_poly.pdbx_strand_id
1 'polypeptide(L)'
;MITDEPKSALALKAQAMAAKLLNQLGDHSCAFEPYLVVSNPEAQNLLDLLMDDVCAAWTATFPKRKPSTSTQQKFWDCGSAILVNLMRAECNRWPTTIGMYRSKGALDRERRYRPKFMTADRFRTVQDWLIKCGHIDIMQSGFNLPGYSQTSRFALTKEGARELQVDDWTFADFTVDRGRESIRLKDLNDRLCGYGDTPETVAMRERLDEINAKLDATDIETTRPLTIHDRKPEYQGLKVRLHRVFNRGNFSHGGRFYGGWWLNVKSRVRPGITIDQQHTIEADFSGFNPAVLLAEAGQPIPEDPYSLLVGMNAPDDLRDHAKATLAALLNTKTGATEEPRNFDRARWGMTAEDFRAKVLDAFPMVPALLAT
;
A
#
# COMPACT_ATOMS: atom_id res chain seq x y z
N MET A 1 16.16 -25.06 -33.76
CA MET A 1 17.00 -24.95 -32.54
C MET A 1 16.93 -23.51 -32.05
N ILE A 2 15.91 -23.22 -31.25
CA ILE A 2 15.80 -22.00 -30.45
C ILE A 2 16.00 -22.52 -29.03
N THR A 3 17.12 -22.15 -28.41
CA THR A 3 17.48 -22.57 -27.06
C THR A 3 16.54 -21.91 -26.07
N ASP A 4 15.59 -22.68 -25.53
CA ASP A 4 14.91 -22.39 -24.28
C ASP A 4 15.98 -22.38 -23.18
N GLU A 5 16.50 -21.20 -22.82
CA GLU A 5 17.07 -21.06 -21.48
C GLU A 5 15.93 -21.37 -20.50
N PRO A 6 16.07 -22.36 -19.62
CA PRO A 6 14.99 -22.70 -18.70
C PRO A 6 14.72 -21.47 -17.83
N LYS A 7 13.46 -21.04 -17.75
CA LYS A 7 12.99 -19.92 -16.90
C LYS A 7 13.57 -19.94 -15.48
N SER A 8 14.01 -21.11 -14.98
CA SER A 8 14.70 -21.29 -13.70
C SER A 8 16.09 -20.65 -13.64
N ALA A 9 16.90 -20.71 -14.70
CA ALA A 9 18.27 -20.18 -14.71
C ALA A 9 18.27 -18.64 -14.74
N LEU A 10 17.35 -18.04 -15.48
CA LEU A 10 17.15 -16.59 -15.52
C LEU A 10 16.58 -16.06 -14.19
N ALA A 11 15.65 -16.80 -13.58
CA ALA A 11 15.12 -16.48 -12.25
C ALA A 11 16.18 -16.60 -11.14
N LEU A 12 17.04 -17.63 -11.19
CA LEU A 12 18.18 -17.80 -10.27
C LEU A 12 19.21 -16.68 -10.43
N LYS A 13 19.54 -16.28 -11.67
CA LYS A 13 20.41 -15.12 -11.93
C LYS A 13 19.77 -13.82 -11.43
N ALA A 14 18.47 -13.63 -11.64
CA ALA A 14 17.72 -12.48 -11.15
C ALA A 14 17.69 -12.43 -9.61
N GLN A 15 17.51 -13.56 -8.93
CA GLN A 15 17.59 -13.67 -7.47
C GLN A 15 19.00 -13.38 -6.94
N ALA A 16 20.05 -13.89 -7.60
CA ALA A 16 21.44 -13.62 -7.24
C ALA A 16 21.84 -12.14 -7.46
N MET A 17 21.28 -11.47 -8.47
CA MET A 17 21.42 -10.02 -8.65
C MET A 17 20.61 -9.24 -7.63
N ALA A 18 19.37 -9.66 -7.34
CA ALA A 18 18.50 -9.06 -6.32
C ALA A 18 19.12 -9.09 -4.92
N ALA A 19 19.77 -10.20 -4.54
CA ALA A 19 20.43 -10.35 -3.25
C ALA A 19 21.63 -9.40 -3.03
N LYS A 20 22.20 -8.86 -4.13
CA LYS A 20 23.28 -7.86 -4.09
C LYS A 20 22.75 -6.42 -4.09
N LEU A 21 21.47 -6.22 -4.38
CA LEU A 21 20.83 -4.91 -4.38
C LEU A 21 20.29 -4.64 -2.99
N LEU A 22 20.53 -3.43 -2.47
CA LEU A 22 19.98 -3.02 -1.18
C LEU A 22 18.44 -3.17 -1.25
N ASN A 23 17.82 -3.81 -0.26
CA ASN A 23 16.37 -3.92 -0.23
C ASN A 23 15.77 -2.54 0.02
N GLN A 24 15.11 -1.96 -0.99
CA GLN A 24 14.45 -0.66 -0.88
C GLN A 24 12.97 -0.78 -0.43
N LEU A 25 12.48 -2.00 -0.14
CA LEU A 25 11.13 -2.27 0.40
C LEU A 25 11.19 -2.41 1.93
N GLY A 26 10.26 -1.75 2.62
CA GLY A 26 10.14 -1.74 4.09
C GLY A 26 10.16 -0.31 4.65
N ASP A 27 10.49 -0.17 5.94
CA ASP A 27 10.60 1.04 6.78
C ASP A 27 11.51 2.17 6.22
N HIS A 28 11.90 2.10 4.95
CA HIS A 28 12.90 2.95 4.29
C HIS A 28 12.29 3.94 3.28
N SER A 29 11.00 3.82 2.94
CA SER A 29 10.33 4.77 2.04
C SER A 29 8.82 4.81 2.19
N CYS A 30 8.25 6.01 2.10
CA CYS A 30 6.82 6.24 2.04
C CYS A 30 6.28 6.04 0.61
N ALA A 31 5.05 5.53 0.50
CA ALA A 31 4.35 5.43 -0.78
C ALA A 31 3.90 6.81 -1.26
N PHE A 32 4.02 7.06 -2.57
CA PHE A 32 3.51 8.27 -3.20
C PHE A 32 1.97 8.30 -3.20
N GLU A 33 1.38 9.38 -2.69
CA GLU A 33 -0.06 9.65 -2.69
C GLU A 33 -0.37 10.77 -3.69
N PRO A 34 -0.90 10.46 -4.89
CA PRO A 34 -1.09 11.44 -5.97
C PRO A 34 -2.09 12.56 -5.67
N TYR A 35 -2.95 12.39 -4.66
CA TYR A 35 -3.96 13.37 -4.26
C TYR A 35 -3.59 14.07 -2.95
N LEU A 36 -2.35 13.96 -2.48
CA LEU A 36 -1.90 14.65 -1.28
C LEU A 36 -1.78 16.16 -1.55
N VAL A 37 -2.36 16.96 -0.65
CA VAL A 37 -2.34 18.42 -0.69
C VAL A 37 -1.95 18.97 0.69
N VAL A 38 -1.46 20.20 0.70
CA VAL A 38 -1.20 20.95 1.92
C VAL A 38 -2.51 21.61 2.35
N SER A 39 -2.78 21.58 3.66
CA SER A 39 -3.91 22.26 4.29
C SER A 39 -3.52 23.53 5.04
N ASN A 40 -2.22 23.68 5.35
CA ASN A 40 -1.66 24.86 5.97
C ASN A 40 -1.35 25.96 4.92
N PRO A 41 -1.92 27.18 5.04
CA PRO A 41 -1.70 28.25 4.07
C PRO A 41 -0.25 28.72 3.92
N GLU A 42 0.54 28.70 4.99
CA GLU A 42 1.94 29.14 4.96
C GLU A 42 2.81 28.15 4.20
N ALA A 43 2.65 26.86 4.49
CA ALA A 43 3.29 25.77 3.75
C ALA A 43 2.88 25.77 2.27
N GLN A 44 1.61 26.08 1.97
CA GLN A 44 1.13 26.23 0.60
C GLN A 44 1.82 27.40 -0.12
N ASN A 45 2.00 28.54 0.54
CA ASN A 45 2.69 29.69 -0.06
C ASN A 45 4.17 29.39 -0.39
N LEU A 46 4.88 28.68 0.48
CA LEU A 46 6.27 28.26 0.19
C LEU A 46 6.35 27.30 -1.00
N LEU A 47 5.40 26.37 -1.07
CA LEU A 47 5.28 25.45 -2.20
C LEU A 47 5.02 26.20 -3.50
N ASP A 48 4.12 27.20 -3.46
CA ASP A 48 3.75 27.99 -4.63
C ASP A 48 4.94 28.77 -5.17
N LEU A 49 5.68 29.45 -4.30
CA LEU A 49 6.89 30.21 -4.67
C LEU A 49 7.95 29.30 -5.32
N LEU A 50 8.26 28.15 -4.70
CA LEU A 50 9.24 27.21 -5.24
C LEU A 50 8.78 26.67 -6.61
N MET A 51 7.50 26.30 -6.74
CA MET A 51 6.98 25.78 -8.00
C MET A 51 6.88 26.83 -9.11
N ASP A 52 6.65 28.10 -8.76
CA ASP A 52 6.70 29.21 -9.70
C ASP A 52 8.11 29.38 -10.29
N ASP A 53 9.15 29.30 -9.45
CA ASP A 53 10.55 29.36 -9.90
C ASP A 53 10.91 28.18 -10.82
N VAL A 54 10.51 26.95 -10.45
CA VAL A 54 10.75 25.75 -11.28
C VAL A 54 9.98 25.84 -12.60
N CYS A 55 8.73 26.30 -12.57
CA CYS A 55 7.91 26.47 -13.77
C CYS A 55 8.47 27.56 -14.70
N ALA A 56 8.98 28.66 -14.13
CA ALA A 56 9.64 29.73 -14.86
C ALA A 56 10.92 29.21 -15.55
N ALA A 57 11.76 28.47 -14.82
CA ALA A 57 12.98 27.85 -15.35
C ALA A 57 12.68 26.87 -16.49
N TRP A 58 11.64 26.04 -16.34
CA TRP A 58 11.18 25.14 -17.40
C TRP A 58 10.66 25.91 -18.61
N THR A 59 9.82 26.92 -18.41
CA THR A 59 9.22 27.73 -19.49
C THR A 59 10.27 28.51 -20.27
N ALA A 60 11.34 28.97 -19.61
CA ALA A 60 12.46 29.67 -20.25
C ALA A 60 13.19 28.82 -21.31
N THR A 61 13.06 27.49 -21.28
CA THR A 61 13.65 26.59 -22.29
C THR A 61 12.90 26.55 -23.62
N PHE A 62 11.77 27.26 -23.74
CA PHE A 62 10.97 27.34 -24.96
C PHE A 62 11.08 28.73 -25.61
N PRO A 63 12.20 29.06 -26.27
CA PRO A 63 12.48 30.43 -26.74
C PRO A 63 11.55 30.89 -27.88
N LYS A 64 11.02 29.95 -28.68
CA LYS A 64 10.19 30.27 -29.85
C LYS A 64 8.70 30.36 -29.53
N ARG A 65 8.19 29.42 -28.73
CA ARG A 65 6.77 29.33 -28.36
C ARG A 65 6.65 28.74 -26.97
N LYS A 66 6.24 29.58 -26.01
CA LYS A 66 6.01 29.14 -24.63
C LYS A 66 4.87 28.11 -24.57
N PRO A 67 4.93 27.15 -23.63
CA PRO A 67 3.80 26.29 -23.32
C PRO A 67 2.56 27.14 -22.96
N SER A 68 1.37 26.64 -23.28
CA SER A 68 0.13 27.34 -22.92
C SER A 68 -0.01 27.49 -21.41
N THR A 69 -0.78 28.47 -20.93
CA THR A 69 -1.08 28.65 -19.51
C THR A 69 -1.64 27.37 -18.87
N SER A 70 -2.51 26.64 -19.58
CA SER A 70 -3.02 25.34 -19.10
C SER A 70 -1.92 24.28 -18.97
N THR A 71 -0.94 24.28 -19.87
CA THR A 71 0.19 23.34 -19.81
C THR A 71 1.11 23.68 -18.64
N GLN A 72 1.34 24.98 -18.41
CA GLN A 72 2.11 25.48 -17.27
C GLN A 72 1.44 25.11 -15.95
N GLN A 73 0.13 25.36 -15.82
CA GLN A 73 -0.62 24.97 -14.63
C GLN A 73 -0.54 23.46 -14.37
N LYS A 74 -0.72 22.61 -15.38
CA LYS A 74 -0.62 21.15 -15.20
C LYS A 74 0.78 20.68 -14.82
N PHE A 75 1.82 21.38 -15.26
CA PHE A 75 3.21 21.11 -14.85
C PHE A 75 3.37 21.48 -13.39
N TRP A 76 2.89 22.67 -13.02
CA TRP A 76 2.87 23.19 -11.66
C TRP A 76 2.14 22.23 -10.71
N ASP A 77 0.88 21.87 -11.01
CA ASP A 77 0.05 20.98 -10.18
C ASP A 77 0.74 19.62 -9.94
N CYS A 78 1.42 19.12 -10.97
CA CYS A 78 2.16 17.87 -10.91
C CYS A 78 3.41 17.97 -10.03
N GLY A 79 4.10 19.11 -10.03
CA GLY A 79 5.26 19.36 -9.18
C GLY A 79 4.85 19.59 -7.73
N SER A 80 3.78 20.34 -7.51
CA SER A 80 3.16 20.52 -6.20
C SER A 80 2.85 19.16 -5.57
N ALA A 81 2.15 18.25 -6.28
CA ALA A 81 1.88 16.91 -5.76
C ALA A 81 3.14 16.10 -5.42
N ILE A 82 4.25 16.26 -6.15
CA ILE A 82 5.54 15.61 -5.84
C ILE A 82 6.14 16.18 -4.56
N LEU A 83 6.28 17.50 -4.48
CA LEU A 83 6.92 18.18 -3.36
C LEU A 83 6.15 17.98 -2.07
N VAL A 84 4.82 18.04 -2.09
CA VAL A 84 3.98 17.80 -0.89
C VAL A 84 4.19 16.41 -0.31
N ASN A 85 4.35 15.38 -1.18
CA ASN A 85 4.69 14.04 -0.71
C ASN A 85 6.05 13.98 -0.03
N LEU A 86 7.04 14.68 -0.57
CA LEU A 86 8.40 14.73 -0.02
C LEU A 86 8.44 15.54 1.28
N MET A 87 7.75 16.69 1.35
CA MET A 87 7.57 17.47 2.59
C MET A 87 6.99 16.58 3.70
N ARG A 88 5.89 15.87 3.43
CA ARG A 88 5.25 14.98 4.42
C ARG A 88 6.18 13.85 4.86
N ALA A 89 7.01 13.30 3.96
CA ALA A 89 7.96 12.25 4.32
C ALA A 89 9.06 12.77 5.25
N GLU A 90 9.58 13.97 4.99
CA GLU A 90 10.61 14.59 5.83
C GLU A 90 10.09 14.84 7.26
N CYS A 91 8.83 15.28 7.41
CA CYS A 91 8.18 15.46 8.73
C CYS A 91 8.15 14.17 9.58
N ASN A 92 8.13 12.99 8.95
CA ASN A 92 8.09 11.71 9.65
C ASN A 92 9.44 11.37 10.32
N ARG A 93 10.53 12.02 9.90
CA ARG A 93 11.94 11.78 10.29
C ARG A 93 12.47 10.36 10.02
N TRP A 94 11.61 9.37 9.79
CA TRP A 94 11.94 8.05 9.27
C TRP A 94 10.68 7.28 8.78
N PRO A 95 10.60 6.85 7.52
CA PRO A 95 11.50 7.16 6.41
C PRO A 95 11.25 8.54 5.79
N THR A 96 12.31 9.18 5.27
CA THR A 96 12.25 10.49 4.60
C THR A 96 12.13 10.39 3.07
N THR A 97 12.28 9.20 2.49
CA THR A 97 12.22 9.04 1.03
C THR A 97 10.82 8.67 0.53
N ILE A 98 10.48 9.08 -0.70
CA ILE A 98 9.27 8.65 -1.43
C ILE A 98 9.64 7.73 -2.59
N GLY A 99 8.92 6.61 -2.70
CA GLY A 99 9.03 5.71 -3.84
C GLY A 99 8.20 6.19 -5.05
N MET A 100 8.86 6.52 -6.17
CA MET A 100 8.17 6.90 -7.42
C MET A 100 8.66 6.12 -8.63
N TYR A 101 7.75 5.83 -9.56
CA TYR A 101 8.09 5.22 -10.84
C TYR A 101 8.75 6.24 -11.78
N ARG A 102 9.78 5.78 -12.48
CA ARG A 102 10.40 6.47 -13.63
C ARG A 102 9.95 5.92 -14.98
N SER A 103 9.52 4.66 -15.02
CA SER A 103 9.17 3.99 -16.28
C SER A 103 7.77 4.39 -16.74
N LYS A 104 7.66 4.76 -18.02
CA LYS A 104 6.39 5.13 -18.64
C LYS A 104 5.33 4.02 -18.50
N GLY A 105 5.71 2.78 -18.76
CA GLY A 105 4.78 1.64 -18.68
C GLY A 105 4.20 1.42 -17.27
N ALA A 106 4.98 1.61 -16.20
CA ALA A 106 4.46 1.50 -14.84
C ALA A 106 3.49 2.64 -14.51
N LEU A 107 3.83 3.86 -14.91
CA LEU A 107 2.96 5.02 -14.73
C LEU A 107 1.65 4.86 -15.50
N ASP A 108 1.71 4.42 -16.76
CA ASP A 108 0.53 4.24 -17.61
C ASP A 108 -0.40 3.14 -17.09
N ARG A 109 0.15 2.05 -16.56
CA ARG A 109 -0.63 0.99 -15.89
C ARG A 109 -1.49 1.53 -14.74
N GLU A 110 -0.98 2.53 -14.02
CA GLU A 110 -1.61 3.14 -12.85
C GLU A 110 -2.29 4.48 -13.17
N ARG A 111 -2.50 4.81 -14.46
CA ARG A 111 -3.12 6.07 -14.90
C ARG A 111 -4.46 6.36 -14.21
N ARG A 112 -5.24 5.32 -13.90
CA ARG A 112 -6.55 5.45 -13.24
C ARG A 112 -6.48 6.05 -11.83
N TYR A 113 -5.35 5.88 -11.15
CA TYR A 113 -5.17 6.25 -9.73
C TYR A 113 -4.49 7.60 -9.55
N ARG A 114 -4.37 8.39 -10.61
CA ARG A 114 -3.64 9.67 -10.61
C ARG A 114 -4.53 10.78 -11.17
N PRO A 115 -4.34 12.03 -10.72
CA PRO A 115 -5.03 13.16 -11.31
C PRO A 115 -4.80 13.23 -12.82
N LYS A 116 -5.78 13.75 -13.58
CA LYS A 116 -5.68 13.86 -15.07
C LYS A 116 -4.49 14.71 -15.53
N PHE A 117 -4.04 15.66 -14.70
CA PHE A 117 -2.85 16.46 -14.96
C PHE A 117 -1.54 15.68 -14.72
N MET A 118 -1.55 14.47 -14.20
CA MET A 118 -0.35 13.70 -13.90
C MET A 118 -0.12 12.59 -14.95
N THR A 119 0.04 12.98 -16.22
CA THR A 119 0.41 12.02 -17.28
C THR A 119 1.81 11.44 -17.03
N ALA A 120 2.11 10.24 -17.52
CA ALA A 120 3.43 9.62 -17.34
C ALA A 120 4.60 10.51 -17.81
N ASP A 121 4.45 11.14 -18.98
CA ASP A 121 5.49 11.99 -19.53
C ASP A 121 5.67 13.26 -18.68
N ARG A 122 4.58 13.95 -18.31
CA ARG A 122 4.64 15.13 -17.43
C ARG A 122 5.24 14.83 -16.07
N PHE A 123 4.84 13.72 -15.43
CA PHE A 123 5.37 13.33 -14.13
C PHE A 123 6.88 13.13 -14.17
N ARG A 124 7.39 12.48 -15.21
CA ARG A 124 8.83 12.31 -15.43
C ARG A 124 9.55 13.63 -15.71
N THR A 125 8.97 14.48 -16.58
CA THR A 125 9.53 15.79 -16.90
C THR A 125 9.65 16.66 -15.65
N VAL A 126 8.61 16.70 -14.81
CA VAL A 126 8.62 17.47 -13.57
C VAL A 126 9.67 16.94 -12.59
N GLN A 127 9.78 15.62 -12.40
CA GLN A 127 10.85 15.03 -11.60
C GLN A 127 12.24 15.48 -12.10
N ASP A 128 12.47 15.43 -13.41
CA ASP A 128 13.76 15.82 -14.00
C ASP A 128 14.08 17.29 -13.76
N TRP A 129 13.05 18.16 -13.78
CA TRP A 129 13.21 19.59 -13.51
C TRP A 129 13.43 19.91 -12.04
N LEU A 130 12.72 19.25 -11.13
CA LEU A 130 12.97 19.38 -9.68
C LEU A 130 14.39 18.95 -9.31
N ILE A 131 14.91 17.88 -9.93
CA ILE A 131 16.30 17.45 -9.78
C ILE A 131 17.25 18.48 -10.37
N LYS A 132 16.98 18.93 -11.60
CA LYS A 132 17.84 19.91 -12.30
C LYS A 132 17.95 21.24 -11.56
N CYS A 133 16.88 21.70 -10.93
CA CYS A 133 16.89 22.90 -10.10
C CYS A 133 17.46 22.66 -8.69
N GLY A 134 17.77 21.40 -8.32
CA GLY A 134 18.45 21.07 -7.08
C GLY A 134 17.55 20.96 -5.85
N HIS A 135 16.23 20.88 -6.01
CA HIS A 135 15.28 20.79 -4.88
C HIS A 135 15.05 19.34 -4.41
N ILE A 136 15.21 18.35 -5.30
CA ILE A 136 15.05 16.92 -4.96
C ILE A 136 16.22 16.09 -5.52
N ASP A 137 16.48 14.94 -4.91
CA ASP A 137 17.50 13.99 -5.38
C ASP A 137 16.98 12.55 -5.47
N ILE A 138 17.59 11.77 -6.36
CA ILE A 138 17.39 10.31 -6.42
C ILE A 138 18.37 9.67 -5.45
N MET A 139 17.90 9.36 -4.25
CA MET A 139 18.71 8.69 -3.23
C MET A 139 19.09 7.27 -3.67
N GLN A 140 18.17 6.57 -4.34
CA GLN A 140 18.40 5.24 -4.88
C GLN A 140 17.64 5.03 -6.18
N SER A 141 18.34 4.50 -7.19
CA SER A 141 17.72 4.16 -8.47
C SER A 141 16.92 2.86 -8.34
N GLY A 142 15.71 2.88 -8.89
CA GLY A 142 14.88 1.67 -9.01
C GLY A 142 15.37 0.76 -10.14
N PHE A 143 14.87 -0.47 -10.14
CA PHE A 143 15.22 -1.48 -11.13
C PHE A 143 14.03 -2.43 -11.36
N ASN A 144 14.06 -3.16 -12.47
CA ASN A 144 13.02 -4.11 -12.83
C ASN A 144 13.66 -5.41 -13.31
N LEU A 145 13.73 -6.40 -12.41
CA LEU A 145 14.17 -7.76 -12.70
C LEU A 145 12.95 -8.70 -12.77
N PRO A 146 13.04 -9.83 -13.48
CA PRO A 146 12.01 -10.86 -13.47
C PRO A 146 11.67 -11.29 -12.04
N GLY A 147 10.40 -11.13 -11.64
CA GLY A 147 9.93 -11.47 -10.29
C GLY A 147 10.36 -10.52 -9.16
N TYR A 148 11.19 -9.51 -9.44
CA TYR A 148 11.67 -8.58 -8.42
C TYR A 148 11.93 -7.19 -8.99
N SER A 149 11.15 -6.21 -8.55
CA SER A 149 11.27 -4.83 -9.02
C SER A 149 11.17 -3.85 -7.86
N GLN A 150 11.90 -2.76 -7.94
CA GLN A 150 11.84 -1.67 -6.97
C GLN A 150 11.73 -0.32 -7.67
N THR A 151 10.94 0.57 -7.08
CA THR A 151 10.78 1.95 -7.53
C THR A 151 11.97 2.81 -7.12
N SER A 152 12.26 3.88 -7.85
CA SER A 152 13.29 4.83 -7.43
C SER A 152 12.87 5.54 -6.14
N ARG A 153 13.84 5.87 -5.28
CA ARG A 153 13.66 6.57 -4.01
C ARG A 153 14.12 8.01 -4.16
N PHE A 154 13.22 8.93 -3.85
CA PHE A 154 13.46 10.37 -3.93
C PHE A 154 13.39 10.99 -2.55
N ALA A 155 14.17 12.04 -2.31
CA ALA A 155 14.05 12.87 -1.11
C ALA A 155 14.28 14.34 -1.49
N LEU A 156 13.92 15.25 -0.59
CA LEU A 156 14.34 16.64 -0.71
C LEU A 156 15.86 16.72 -0.60
N THR A 157 16.47 17.65 -1.32
CA THR A 157 17.83 18.07 -1.00
C THR A 157 17.80 18.94 0.25
N LYS A 158 18.98 19.25 0.81
CA LYS A 158 19.09 20.23 1.91
C LYS A 158 18.51 21.60 1.52
N GLU A 159 18.65 21.98 0.24
CA GLU A 159 18.13 23.24 -0.25
C GLU A 159 16.61 23.21 -0.38
N GLY A 160 16.05 22.16 -1.00
CA GLY A 160 14.60 22.01 -1.09
C GLY A 160 13.92 21.93 0.28
N ALA A 161 14.54 21.24 1.24
CA ALA A 161 14.06 21.19 2.63
C ALA A 161 14.08 22.56 3.32
N ARG A 162 15.12 23.36 3.06
CA ARG A 162 15.28 24.72 3.61
C ARG A 162 14.25 25.68 3.02
N GLU A 163 14.05 25.68 1.71
CA GLU A 163 13.08 26.55 1.03
C GLU A 163 11.64 26.23 1.44
N LEU A 164 11.32 24.95 1.63
CA LEU A 164 10.00 24.49 2.05
C LEU A 164 9.79 24.49 3.56
N GLN A 165 10.82 24.85 4.35
CA GLN A 165 10.78 24.93 5.83
C GLN A 165 10.16 23.68 6.48
N VAL A 166 10.58 22.49 6.03
CA VAL A 166 9.91 21.22 6.37
C VAL A 166 9.88 20.86 7.85
N ASP A 167 10.76 21.45 8.65
CA ASP A 167 10.82 21.27 10.11
C ASP A 167 9.65 21.93 10.85
N ASP A 168 8.95 22.88 10.22
CA ASP A 168 7.83 23.62 10.82
C ASP A 168 6.48 22.91 10.63
N TRP A 169 6.44 21.83 9.85
CA TRP A 169 5.20 21.13 9.49
C TRP A 169 5.06 19.77 10.17
N THR A 170 3.80 19.37 10.34
CA THR A 170 3.41 18.09 10.90
C THR A 170 2.51 17.31 9.93
N PHE A 171 2.24 16.03 10.23
CA PHE A 171 1.26 15.26 9.45
C PHE A 171 -0.13 15.89 9.39
N ALA A 172 -0.51 16.72 10.38
CA ALA A 172 -1.81 17.37 10.41
C ALA A 172 -1.96 18.47 9.35
N ASP A 173 -0.84 18.99 8.84
CA ASP A 173 -0.79 20.03 7.82
C ASP A 173 -1.03 19.48 6.40
N PHE A 174 -1.15 18.16 6.24
CA PHE A 174 -1.38 17.50 4.96
C PHE A 174 -2.71 16.74 4.96
N THR A 175 -3.40 16.78 3.83
CA THR A 175 -4.65 16.02 3.63
C THR A 175 -4.71 15.42 2.23
N VAL A 176 -5.59 14.44 2.03
CA VAL A 176 -5.82 13.85 0.70
C VAL A 176 -7.06 14.51 0.11
N ASP A 177 -6.90 15.14 -1.05
CA ASP A 177 -7.99 15.80 -1.78
C ASP A 177 -9.03 14.80 -2.30
N ARG A 178 -10.25 15.32 -2.53
CA ARG A 178 -11.37 14.56 -3.09
C ARG A 178 -11.05 14.14 -4.53
N GLY A 179 -11.52 12.97 -4.94
CA GLY A 179 -11.28 12.41 -6.28
C GLY A 179 -10.24 11.30 -6.34
N ARG A 180 -9.64 10.93 -5.21
CA ARG A 180 -8.87 9.69 -5.10
C ARG A 180 -9.75 8.48 -5.42
N GLU A 181 -9.28 7.64 -6.32
CA GLU A 181 -9.94 6.38 -6.65
C GLU A 181 -9.96 5.44 -5.42
N SER A 182 -11.18 5.08 -4.97
CA SER A 182 -11.44 4.33 -3.74
C SER A 182 -11.47 2.81 -3.95
N ILE A 183 -11.45 2.34 -5.19
CA ILE A 183 -11.30 0.93 -5.55
C ILE A 183 -9.95 0.72 -6.21
N ARG A 184 -9.11 -0.14 -5.63
CA ARG A 184 -7.79 -0.51 -6.16
C ARG A 184 -7.82 -1.91 -6.71
N LEU A 185 -7.43 -2.09 -7.97
CA LEU A 185 -7.28 -3.40 -8.60
C LEU A 185 -5.80 -3.72 -8.81
N LYS A 186 -5.37 -4.90 -8.37
CA LYS A 186 -4.03 -5.43 -8.63
C LYS A 186 -4.07 -6.52 -9.69
N ASP A 187 -3.06 -6.56 -10.55
CA ASP A 187 -2.87 -7.60 -11.56
C ASP A 187 -2.35 -8.93 -10.94
N LEU A 188 -2.08 -9.92 -11.80
CA LEU A 188 -1.54 -11.22 -11.38
C LEU A 188 -0.14 -11.14 -10.75
N ASN A 189 0.57 -10.03 -10.92
CA ASN A 189 1.88 -9.75 -10.35
C ASN A 189 1.81 -8.85 -9.10
N ASP A 190 0.61 -8.68 -8.53
CA ASP A 190 0.33 -7.83 -7.36
C ASP A 190 0.62 -6.34 -7.58
N ARG A 191 0.62 -5.90 -8.85
CA ARG A 191 0.84 -4.50 -9.23
C ARG A 191 -0.49 -3.81 -9.45
N LEU A 192 -0.62 -2.58 -8.99
CA LEU A 192 -1.81 -1.77 -9.23
C LEU A 192 -2.04 -1.58 -10.74
N CYS A 193 -3.26 -1.77 -11.20
CA CYS A 193 -3.64 -1.69 -12.61
C CYS A 193 -5.01 -1.03 -12.82
N GLY A 194 -5.18 -0.35 -13.96
CA GLY A 194 -6.45 0.27 -14.33
C GLY A 194 -7.54 -0.74 -14.64
N TYR A 195 -8.79 -0.30 -14.54
CA TYR A 195 -9.99 -1.05 -14.87
C TYR A 195 -11.05 -0.13 -15.49
N GLY A 196 -11.96 -0.70 -16.27
CA GLY A 196 -13.10 0.02 -16.86
C GLY A 196 -14.28 0.10 -15.91
N ASP A 197 -15.06 1.17 -16.02
CA ASP A 197 -16.25 1.35 -15.20
C ASP A 197 -17.35 0.33 -15.59
N THR A 198 -17.95 -0.25 -14.56
CA THR A 198 -19.08 -1.18 -14.62
C THR A 198 -20.14 -0.73 -13.62
N PRO A 199 -21.41 -1.14 -13.76
CA PRO A 199 -22.43 -0.84 -12.75
C PRO A 199 -22.01 -1.23 -11.33
N GLU A 200 -21.32 -2.38 -11.19
CA GLU A 200 -20.80 -2.86 -9.91
C GLU A 200 -19.71 -1.94 -9.32
N THR A 201 -18.72 -1.54 -10.12
CA THR A 201 -17.62 -0.66 -9.66
C THR A 201 -18.08 0.77 -9.40
N VAL A 202 -19.12 1.24 -10.08
CA VAL A 202 -19.80 2.51 -9.77
C VAL A 202 -20.51 2.40 -8.42
N ALA A 203 -21.36 1.39 -8.23
CA ALA A 203 -22.09 1.20 -6.99
C ALA A 203 -21.16 0.99 -5.77
N MET A 204 -20.04 0.28 -5.96
CA MET A 204 -19.02 0.13 -4.92
C MET A 204 -18.37 1.46 -4.54
N ARG A 205 -18.07 2.33 -5.52
CA ARG A 205 -17.50 3.67 -5.26
C ARG A 205 -18.48 4.55 -4.53
N GLU A 206 -19.73 4.61 -4.97
CA GLU A 206 -20.77 5.43 -4.32
C GLU A 206 -20.97 5.04 -2.84
N ARG A 207 -21.01 3.73 -2.54
CA ARG A 207 -21.08 3.25 -1.14
C ARG A 207 -19.83 3.61 -0.34
N LEU A 208 -18.64 3.49 -0.93
CA LEU A 208 -17.38 3.89 -0.28
C LEU A 208 -17.34 5.39 -0.01
N ASP A 209 -17.84 6.20 -0.94
CA ASP A 209 -17.91 7.65 -0.79
C ASP A 209 -18.89 8.04 0.32
N GLU A 210 -20.01 7.34 0.46
CA GLU A 210 -20.93 7.53 1.58
C GLU A 210 -20.28 7.18 2.92
N ILE A 211 -19.60 6.03 3.02
CA ILE A 211 -18.88 5.61 4.23
C ILE A 211 -17.79 6.63 4.58
N ASN A 212 -16.99 7.04 3.59
CA ASN A 212 -15.92 8.00 3.80
C ASN A 212 -16.45 9.37 4.19
N ALA A 213 -17.57 9.83 3.62
CA ALA A 213 -18.20 11.09 4.01
C ALA A 213 -18.65 11.06 5.48
N LYS A 214 -19.15 9.92 5.97
CA LYS A 214 -19.48 9.73 7.39
C LYS A 214 -18.21 9.75 8.25
N LEU A 215 -17.19 8.98 7.88
CA LEU A 215 -15.90 8.95 8.60
C LEU A 215 -15.22 10.32 8.65
N ASP A 216 -15.28 11.10 7.57
CA ASP A 216 -14.72 12.45 7.49
C ASP A 216 -15.42 13.42 8.47
N ALA A 217 -16.67 13.13 8.86
CA ALA A 217 -17.49 13.94 9.77
C ALA A 217 -17.54 13.40 11.21
N THR A 218 -16.95 12.23 11.47
CA THR A 218 -16.97 11.56 12.77
C THR A 218 -15.65 11.78 13.50
N ASP A 219 -15.73 12.05 14.80
CA ASP A 219 -14.56 12.16 15.64
C ASP A 219 -14.08 10.76 16.07
N ILE A 220 -12.99 10.28 15.47
CA ILE A 220 -12.41 8.96 15.76
C ILE A 220 -11.00 9.17 16.32
N GLU A 221 -10.93 9.13 17.65
CA GLU A 221 -9.75 9.48 18.42
C GLU A 221 -9.29 8.36 19.34
N THR A 222 -8.19 8.61 20.05
CA THR A 222 -7.75 7.79 21.18
C THR A 222 -7.82 8.59 22.47
N THR A 223 -8.14 7.91 23.59
CA THR A 223 -8.20 8.50 24.95
C THR A 223 -6.91 9.18 25.41
N ARG A 224 -5.80 8.94 24.74
CA ARG A 224 -4.53 9.65 24.90
C ARG A 224 -3.84 9.83 23.55
N PRO A 225 -2.93 10.80 23.39
CA PRO A 225 -2.09 10.89 22.20
C PRO A 225 -1.27 9.61 21.95
N LEU A 226 -1.12 9.24 20.67
CA LEU A 226 -0.33 8.09 20.24
C LEU A 226 1.17 8.38 20.27
N THR A 227 1.96 7.47 20.83
CA THR A 227 3.43 7.52 20.81
C THR A 227 4.00 6.74 19.63
N ILE A 228 5.30 6.87 19.35
CA ILE A 228 5.99 6.06 18.33
C ILE A 228 5.86 4.55 18.61
N HIS A 229 5.81 4.16 19.89
CA HIS A 229 5.72 2.75 20.27
C HIS A 229 4.33 2.15 20.02
N ASP A 230 3.30 2.97 19.85
CA ASP A 230 1.91 2.57 19.60
C ASP A 230 1.63 2.28 18.12
N ARG A 231 2.45 2.85 17.24
CA ARG A 231 2.27 2.85 15.79
C ARG A 231 2.96 1.65 15.15
N LYS A 232 2.38 1.14 14.06
CA LYS A 232 3.08 0.28 13.11
C LYS A 232 3.80 1.16 12.07
N PRO A 233 4.78 0.63 11.33
CA PRO A 233 5.50 1.40 10.32
C PRO A 233 4.60 2.04 9.25
N GLU A 234 3.42 1.46 8.98
CA GLU A 234 2.46 1.93 7.98
C GLU A 234 1.55 3.06 8.48
N TYR A 235 1.72 3.56 9.71
CA TYR A 235 0.91 4.63 10.26
C TYR A 235 1.22 5.97 9.60
N GLN A 236 0.19 6.67 9.10
CA GLN A 236 0.33 7.92 8.32
C GLN A 236 -0.53 9.08 8.87
N GLY A 237 -0.80 9.08 10.17
CA GLY A 237 -1.66 10.07 10.82
C GLY A 237 -3.08 9.58 11.12
N LEU A 238 -3.89 10.45 11.73
CA LEU A 238 -5.23 10.12 12.24
C LEU A 238 -6.36 10.31 11.22
N LYS A 239 -6.15 11.04 10.12
CA LYS A 239 -7.21 11.23 9.11
C LYS A 239 -7.24 10.05 8.14
N VAL A 240 -8.44 9.57 7.83
CA VAL A 240 -8.64 8.28 7.16
C VAL A 240 -9.69 8.36 6.08
N ARG A 241 -9.35 7.80 4.92
CA ARG A 241 -10.34 7.37 3.94
C ARG A 241 -10.16 5.90 3.60
N LEU A 242 -11.25 5.17 3.68
CA LEU A 242 -11.32 3.78 3.30
C LEU A 242 -11.26 3.62 1.79
N HIS A 243 -10.64 2.53 1.37
CA HIS A 243 -10.62 2.06 0.00
C HIS A 243 -10.68 0.54 0.00
N ARG A 244 -11.12 -0.05 -1.11
CA ARG A 244 -11.13 -1.51 -1.29
C ARG A 244 -9.99 -1.96 -2.19
N VAL A 245 -9.39 -3.10 -1.87
CA VAL A 245 -8.31 -3.69 -2.69
C VAL A 245 -8.76 -5.04 -3.23
N PHE A 246 -8.79 -5.14 -4.56
CA PHE A 246 -9.05 -6.34 -5.34
C PHE A 246 -7.77 -6.84 -5.98
N ASN A 247 -7.70 -8.15 -6.24
CA ASN A 247 -6.48 -8.82 -6.69
C ASN A 247 -6.70 -9.58 -7.99
N ARG A 248 -5.60 -10.00 -8.63
CA ARG A 248 -5.61 -10.88 -9.81
C ARG A 248 -6.44 -10.37 -11.00
N GLY A 249 -6.61 -9.05 -11.11
CA GLY A 249 -7.40 -8.41 -12.17
C GLY A 249 -8.91 -8.72 -12.09
N ASN A 250 -9.40 -9.20 -10.94
CA ASN A 250 -10.77 -9.69 -10.78
C ASN A 250 -11.44 -9.11 -9.51
N PHE A 251 -12.66 -8.58 -9.67
CA PHE A 251 -13.45 -8.00 -8.57
C PHE A 251 -14.06 -9.04 -7.62
N SER A 252 -14.09 -10.33 -7.99
CA SER A 252 -14.45 -11.43 -7.08
C SER A 252 -13.29 -11.85 -6.16
N HIS A 253 -12.09 -11.29 -6.35
CA HIS A 253 -10.90 -11.64 -5.56
C HIS A 253 -10.48 -10.49 -4.63
N GLY A 254 -10.60 -10.71 -3.32
CA GLY A 254 -10.26 -9.72 -2.30
C GLY A 254 -11.45 -8.83 -1.94
N GLY A 255 -11.29 -7.51 -2.05
CA GLY A 255 -12.33 -6.53 -1.73
C GLY A 255 -12.42 -6.14 -0.26
N ARG A 256 -11.39 -6.41 0.54
CA ARG A 256 -11.31 -5.91 1.93
C ARG A 256 -11.15 -4.38 1.96
N PHE A 257 -11.66 -3.76 3.02
CA PHE A 257 -11.47 -2.34 3.30
C PHE A 257 -10.10 -2.08 3.95
N TYR A 258 -9.46 -0.99 3.52
CA TYR A 258 -8.15 -0.53 3.99
C TYR A 258 -8.14 0.98 4.11
N GLY A 259 -7.16 1.53 4.84
CA GLY A 259 -6.93 2.98 4.94
C GLY A 259 -7.18 3.55 6.33
N GLY A 260 -7.86 2.82 7.21
CA GLY A 260 -8.05 3.17 8.62
C GLY A 260 -6.77 3.20 9.42
N TRP A 261 -6.48 4.31 10.11
CA TRP A 261 -5.34 4.46 11.00
C TRP A 261 -5.38 3.42 12.12
N TRP A 262 -6.58 3.02 12.56
CA TRP A 262 -6.80 1.98 13.57
C TRP A 262 -6.31 0.59 13.13
N LEU A 263 -6.14 0.34 11.83
CA LEU A 263 -5.50 -0.88 11.32
C LEU A 263 -3.97 -0.86 11.53
N ASN A 264 -3.39 0.34 11.62
CA ASN A 264 -1.96 0.62 11.67
C ASN A 264 -1.46 0.98 13.08
N VAL A 265 -2.26 0.73 14.12
CA VAL A 265 -1.82 0.78 15.52
C VAL A 265 -1.75 -0.62 16.13
N LYS A 266 -0.98 -0.76 17.21
CA LYS A 266 -0.83 -2.03 17.94
C LYS A 266 -2.13 -2.38 18.68
N SER A 267 -2.37 -3.68 18.87
CA SER A 267 -3.60 -4.20 19.48
C SER A 267 -3.92 -3.55 20.83
N ARG A 268 -2.93 -3.39 21.71
CA ARG A 268 -3.08 -2.76 23.04
C ARG A 268 -3.60 -1.32 23.03
N VAL A 269 -3.59 -0.65 21.88
CA VAL A 269 -4.05 0.74 21.71
C VAL A 269 -5.54 0.78 21.39
N ARG A 270 -6.06 -0.24 20.72
CA ARG A 270 -7.43 -0.28 20.19
C ARG A 270 -8.52 -0.14 21.26
N PRO A 271 -8.38 -0.68 22.49
CA PRO A 271 -9.38 -0.45 23.54
C PRO A 271 -9.53 1.02 23.95
N GLY A 272 -8.54 1.87 23.64
CA GLY A 272 -8.59 3.31 23.87
C GLY A 272 -9.22 4.10 22.72
N ILE A 273 -9.75 3.46 21.68
CA ILE A 273 -10.40 4.15 20.55
C ILE A 273 -11.79 4.62 20.99
N THR A 274 -12.08 5.89 20.71
CA THR A 274 -13.37 6.51 20.93
C THR A 274 -14.01 6.94 19.61
N ILE A 275 -15.33 6.88 19.53
CA ILE A 275 -16.13 7.44 18.43
C ILE A 275 -17.04 8.48 19.05
N ASP A 276 -16.93 9.73 18.61
CA ASP A 276 -17.63 10.88 19.18
C ASP A 276 -17.51 10.91 20.72
N GLN A 277 -16.27 10.74 21.20
CA GLN A 277 -15.88 10.66 22.61
C GLN A 277 -16.48 9.48 23.40
N GLN A 278 -17.20 8.55 22.74
CA GLN A 278 -17.74 7.35 23.38
C GLN A 278 -16.78 6.16 23.24
N HIS A 279 -16.65 5.38 24.31
CA HIS A 279 -15.84 4.16 24.29
C HIS A 279 -16.41 3.12 23.33
N THR A 280 -15.50 2.41 22.65
CA THR A 280 -15.85 1.36 21.69
C THR A 280 -15.74 -0.03 22.30
N ILE A 281 -16.48 -0.98 21.73
CA ILE A 281 -16.29 -2.42 21.96
C ILE A 281 -15.87 -3.06 20.63
N GLU A 282 -14.86 -3.93 20.65
CA GLU A 282 -14.41 -4.66 19.46
C GLU A 282 -15.17 -6.00 19.40
N ALA A 283 -16.14 -6.10 18.49
CA ALA A 283 -16.79 -7.37 18.16
C ALA A 283 -16.03 -8.02 17.00
N ASP A 284 -15.55 -9.24 17.20
CA ASP A 284 -14.78 -9.99 16.20
C ASP A 284 -15.32 -11.42 16.03
N PHE A 285 -15.11 -11.99 14.85
CA PHE A 285 -15.51 -13.36 14.53
C PHE A 285 -14.45 -14.36 14.99
N SER A 286 -14.80 -15.22 15.94
CA SER A 286 -13.96 -16.37 16.29
C SER A 286 -13.86 -17.34 15.11
N GLY A 287 -12.65 -17.63 14.63
CA GLY A 287 -12.45 -18.64 13.60
C GLY A 287 -13.08 -18.32 12.23
N PHE A 288 -13.16 -17.05 11.84
CA PHE A 288 -13.89 -16.62 10.63
C PHE A 288 -13.59 -17.45 9.37
N ASN A 289 -12.33 -17.56 8.96
CA ASN A 289 -11.96 -18.25 7.71
C ASN A 289 -12.43 -19.73 7.69
N PRO A 290 -12.06 -20.57 8.68
CA PRO A 290 -12.56 -21.95 8.71
C PRO A 290 -14.08 -22.05 8.87
N ALA A 291 -14.73 -21.15 9.61
CA ALA A 291 -16.20 -21.13 9.71
C ALA A 291 -16.87 -20.89 8.35
N VAL A 292 -16.37 -19.93 7.57
CA VAL A 292 -16.89 -19.65 6.22
C VAL A 292 -16.67 -20.84 5.29
N LEU A 293 -15.50 -21.49 5.34
CA LEU A 293 -15.22 -22.68 4.52
C LEU A 293 -16.18 -23.83 4.85
N LEU A 294 -16.46 -24.05 6.13
CA LEU A 294 -17.43 -25.07 6.57
C LEU A 294 -18.84 -24.71 6.10
N ALA A 295 -19.27 -23.46 6.25
CA ALA A 295 -20.58 -22.99 5.79
C ALA A 295 -20.78 -23.19 4.28
N GLU A 296 -19.81 -22.77 3.46
CA GLU A 296 -19.83 -22.94 2.00
C GLU A 296 -19.91 -24.43 1.59
N ALA A 297 -19.28 -25.31 2.36
CA ALA A 297 -19.33 -26.75 2.17
C ALA A 297 -20.59 -27.42 2.78
N GLY A 298 -21.52 -26.65 3.35
CA GLY A 298 -22.70 -27.17 4.03
C GLY A 298 -22.40 -28.00 5.28
N GLN A 299 -21.22 -27.80 5.89
CA GLN A 299 -20.75 -28.53 7.06
C GLN A 299 -21.13 -27.81 8.36
N PRO A 300 -21.34 -28.54 9.47
CA PRO A 300 -21.57 -27.93 10.77
C PRO A 300 -20.34 -27.12 11.22
N ILE A 301 -20.57 -25.92 11.72
CA ILE A 301 -19.52 -25.06 12.29
C ILE A 301 -19.44 -25.35 13.80
N PRO A 302 -18.31 -25.89 14.31
CA PRO A 302 -18.14 -26.07 15.75
C PRO A 302 -17.90 -24.73 16.44
N GLU A 303 -18.03 -24.71 17.78
CA GLU A 303 -17.78 -23.51 18.60
C GLU A 303 -16.37 -22.93 18.37
N ASP A 304 -15.37 -23.81 18.21
CA ASP A 304 -14.03 -23.44 17.78
C ASP A 304 -13.68 -24.11 16.44
N PRO A 305 -13.79 -23.40 15.32
CA PRO A 305 -13.47 -23.93 13.98
C PRO A 305 -12.05 -24.47 13.81
N TYR A 306 -11.08 -23.98 14.59
CA TYR A 306 -9.69 -24.43 14.50
C TYR A 306 -9.44 -25.74 15.28
N SER A 307 -10.35 -26.14 16.17
CA SER A 307 -10.27 -27.42 16.90
C SER A 307 -10.22 -28.63 15.96
N LEU A 308 -10.79 -28.53 14.76
CA LEU A 308 -10.73 -29.57 13.73
C LEU A 308 -9.29 -29.87 13.27
N LEU A 309 -8.38 -28.90 13.40
CA LEU A 309 -6.99 -29.01 12.98
C LEU A 309 -6.06 -29.49 14.10
N VAL A 310 -6.18 -28.84 15.25
CA VAL A 310 -5.18 -28.95 16.33
C VAL A 310 -5.76 -29.56 17.61
N GLY A 311 -7.07 -29.78 17.66
CA GLY A 311 -7.81 -30.17 18.86
C GLY A 311 -8.21 -28.97 19.72
N MET A 312 -9.21 -29.16 20.59
CA MET A 312 -9.73 -28.12 21.49
C MET A 312 -8.67 -27.57 22.46
N ASN A 313 -7.74 -28.42 22.89
CA ASN A 313 -6.73 -28.10 23.91
C ASN A 313 -5.33 -27.89 23.32
N ALA A 314 -5.25 -27.51 22.04
CA ALA A 314 -3.98 -27.27 21.39
C ALA A 314 -3.20 -26.12 22.05
N PRO A 315 -1.87 -26.24 22.19
CA PRO A 315 -1.02 -25.09 22.50
C PRO A 315 -1.23 -23.93 21.51
N ASP A 316 -1.18 -22.70 22.01
CA ASP A 316 -1.44 -21.48 21.22
C ASP A 316 -0.51 -21.35 20.01
N ASP A 317 0.75 -21.75 20.14
CA ASP A 317 1.72 -21.70 19.05
C ASP A 317 1.39 -22.69 17.91
N LEU A 318 0.92 -23.90 18.24
CA LEU A 318 0.43 -24.84 17.24
C LEU A 318 -0.83 -24.31 16.54
N ARG A 319 -1.73 -23.67 17.30
CA ARG A 319 -2.91 -22.98 16.74
C ARG A 319 -2.51 -21.85 15.81
N ASP A 320 -1.49 -21.07 16.16
CA ASP A 320 -0.99 -20.00 15.31
C ASP A 320 -0.34 -20.52 14.02
N HIS A 321 0.36 -21.66 14.07
CA HIS A 321 0.82 -22.36 12.87
C HIS A 321 -0.36 -22.81 11.98
N ALA A 322 -1.43 -23.34 12.57
CA ALA A 322 -2.64 -23.73 11.84
C ALA A 322 -3.30 -22.53 11.15
N LYS A 323 -3.46 -21.41 11.86
CA LYS A 323 -3.98 -20.14 11.32
C LYS A 323 -3.14 -19.64 10.16
N ALA A 324 -1.82 -19.59 10.33
CA ALA A 324 -0.89 -19.13 9.31
C ALA A 324 -0.92 -20.02 8.07
N THR A 325 -0.95 -21.34 8.26
CA THR A 325 -0.99 -22.32 7.16
C THR A 325 -2.28 -22.21 6.36
N LEU A 326 -3.44 -22.19 7.04
CA LEU A 326 -4.72 -22.03 6.37
C LEU A 326 -4.80 -20.70 5.62
N ALA A 327 -4.36 -19.60 6.24
CA ALA A 327 -4.31 -18.30 5.58
C ALA A 327 -3.40 -18.31 4.34
N ALA A 328 -2.24 -18.98 4.40
CA ALA A 328 -1.35 -19.10 3.25
C ALA A 328 -1.97 -19.94 2.12
N LEU A 329 -2.66 -21.04 2.45
CA LEU A 329 -3.36 -21.89 1.48
C LEU A 329 -4.49 -21.12 0.79
N LEU A 330 -5.22 -20.28 1.51
CA LEU A 330 -6.29 -19.46 0.92
C LEU A 330 -5.77 -18.34 0.01
N ASN A 331 -4.51 -17.92 0.16
CA ASN A 331 -3.94 -16.80 -0.60
C ASN A 331 -2.94 -17.23 -1.68
N THR A 332 -2.49 -18.49 -1.70
CA THR A 332 -1.49 -18.95 -2.67
C THR A 332 -2.04 -18.92 -4.11
N LYS A 333 -1.14 -18.64 -5.06
CA LYS A 333 -1.41 -18.68 -6.50
C LYS A 333 -1.07 -20.03 -7.13
N THR A 334 -0.23 -20.82 -6.45
CA THR A 334 0.39 -22.03 -6.99
C THR A 334 0.02 -23.30 -6.20
N GLY A 335 -0.75 -23.16 -5.11
CA GLY A 335 -1.04 -24.26 -4.18
C GLY A 335 0.09 -24.56 -3.20
N ALA A 336 1.30 -24.07 -3.45
CA ALA A 336 2.43 -24.19 -2.53
C ALA A 336 2.41 -23.06 -1.49
N THR A 337 2.72 -23.39 -0.24
CA THR A 337 2.96 -22.43 0.84
C THR A 337 4.37 -22.61 1.41
N GLU A 338 4.88 -21.60 2.09
CA GLU A 338 6.13 -21.73 2.86
C GLU A 338 5.87 -22.47 4.18
N GLU A 339 6.93 -22.97 4.81
CA GLU A 339 6.86 -23.54 6.15
C GLU A 339 6.47 -22.44 7.16
N PRO A 340 5.55 -22.73 8.11
CA PRO A 340 5.21 -21.75 9.15
C PRO A 340 6.46 -21.30 9.89
N ARG A 341 6.57 -19.98 10.13
CA ARG A 341 7.74 -19.41 10.81
C ARG A 341 7.91 -20.05 12.19
N ASN A 342 9.14 -20.45 12.51
CA ASN A 342 9.52 -21.10 13.78
C ASN A 342 8.80 -22.45 14.04
N PHE A 343 8.42 -23.19 12.98
CA PHE A 343 7.83 -24.51 13.16
C PHE A 343 8.86 -25.51 13.69
N ASP A 344 8.66 -25.98 14.93
CA ASP A 344 9.54 -26.94 15.59
C ASP A 344 9.12 -28.37 15.29
N ARG A 345 9.74 -28.95 14.25
CA ARG A 345 9.48 -30.33 13.81
C ARG A 345 9.73 -31.36 14.91
N ALA A 346 10.73 -31.13 15.76
CA ALA A 346 11.08 -32.05 16.83
C ALA A 346 10.03 -32.02 17.94
N ARG A 347 9.56 -30.83 18.32
CA ARG A 347 8.48 -30.66 19.31
C ARG A 347 7.17 -31.27 18.86
N TRP A 348 6.81 -31.13 17.59
CA TRP A 348 5.53 -31.61 17.07
C TRP A 348 5.56 -33.03 16.53
N GLY A 349 6.75 -33.63 16.40
CA GLY A 349 6.91 -34.99 15.88
C GLY A 349 6.40 -35.16 14.45
N MET A 350 6.36 -34.08 13.67
CA MET A 350 5.87 -34.08 12.29
C MET A 350 6.58 -33.02 11.44
N THR A 351 6.62 -33.21 10.12
CA THR A 351 7.15 -32.20 9.21
C THR A 351 6.10 -31.12 8.94
N ALA A 352 6.54 -29.96 8.43
CA ALA A 352 5.61 -28.91 7.99
C ALA A 352 4.75 -29.35 6.79
N GLU A 353 5.24 -30.30 5.99
CA GLU A 353 4.48 -30.92 4.90
C GLU A 353 3.35 -31.80 5.46
N ASP A 354 3.65 -32.65 6.44
CA ASP A 354 2.64 -33.46 7.14
C ASP A 354 1.59 -32.57 7.82
N PHE A 355 2.04 -31.47 8.44
CA PHE A 355 1.14 -30.50 9.07
C PHE A 355 0.22 -29.84 8.04
N ARG A 356 0.75 -29.48 6.86
CA ARG A 356 -0.06 -28.94 5.76
C ARG A 356 -1.05 -29.95 5.23
N ALA A 357 -0.64 -31.21 5.07
CA ALA A 357 -1.54 -32.29 4.67
C ALA A 357 -2.70 -32.43 5.65
N LYS A 358 -2.42 -32.43 6.97
CA LYS A 358 -3.45 -32.40 8.01
C LYS A 358 -4.41 -31.22 7.89
N VAL A 359 -3.90 -30.04 7.50
CA VAL A 359 -4.75 -28.86 7.27
C VAL A 359 -5.70 -29.07 6.08
N LEU A 360 -5.22 -29.67 5.00
CA LEU A 360 -6.05 -29.99 3.83
C LEU A 360 -7.05 -31.11 4.13
N ASP A 361 -6.67 -32.11 4.93
CA ASP A 361 -7.55 -33.22 5.32
C ASP A 361 -8.71 -32.75 6.20
N ALA A 362 -8.48 -31.79 7.09
CA ALA A 362 -9.52 -31.22 7.93
C ALA A 362 -10.47 -30.29 7.15
N PHE A 363 -9.99 -29.73 6.03
CA PHE A 363 -10.77 -28.87 5.14
C PHE A 363 -10.70 -29.38 3.69
N PRO A 364 -11.27 -30.57 3.41
CA PRO A 364 -11.12 -31.22 2.10
C PRO A 364 -11.80 -30.45 0.97
N MET A 365 -12.66 -29.47 1.30
CA MET A 365 -13.25 -28.54 0.35
C MET A 365 -12.23 -27.52 -0.19
N VAL A 366 -11.13 -27.25 0.52
CA VAL A 366 -10.17 -26.19 0.16
C VAL A 366 -9.54 -26.42 -1.22
N PRO A 367 -9.02 -27.61 -1.59
CA PRO A 367 -8.51 -27.84 -2.94
C PRO A 367 -9.55 -27.57 -4.06
N ALA A 368 -10.80 -27.96 -3.86
CA ALA A 368 -11.86 -27.73 -4.84
C ALA A 368 -12.22 -26.24 -4.97
N LEU A 369 -12.24 -25.50 -3.86
CA LEU A 369 -12.48 -24.05 -3.82
C LEU A 369 -11.30 -23.23 -4.35
N LEU A 370 -10.08 -23.78 -4.36
CA LEU A 370 -8.87 -23.12 -4.88
C LEU A 370 -8.63 -23.39 -6.38
N ALA A 371 -9.31 -24.37 -6.97
CA ALA A 371 -9.19 -24.73 -8.40
C ALA A 371 -10.08 -23.88 -9.32
N THR A 372 -10.98 -23.08 -8.75
CA THR A 372 -11.84 -22.08 -9.41
C THR A 372 -11.23 -20.69 -9.33
#